data_AF-A0A931Y0M8-F1
#
_entry.id   AF-A0A931Y0M8-F1
#
_cell.length_a   1.000
_cell.length_b   1.000
_cell.length_c   1.000
_cell.angle_alpha   90.00
_cell.angle_beta   90.00
_cell.angle_gamma   90.00
#
_symmetry.space_group_name_H-M   'P 1'
#
loop_
_entity.id
_entity.type
_entity.pdbx_description
1 polymer ?
#
loop_
_entity_poly.entity_id
_entity_poly.type
_entity_poly.pdbx_seq_one_letter_code
_entity_poly.pdbx_strand_id
1 'polypeptide(L)'
;MAPVEYAVAATVRMWKAIGRNQLLGSTVRVTERQFPRLHALNVQSSEALGIPTPTLYVGQNPHLNAGTFGTSDDSFILVNGSLVDHFNDKEILDVLGHEHGHIQNNHVVYMTTLYFLTNVVNAFVGWFAYPARIALMAWSRRAEITCDRAGLLVVKDLPTSMRGLMKLALGSKKLYEELDLDAYLEQYDDGKKGIGRITELFASHPYVPKRVMALKAFSETALYRKAAGLGEGGASMEECDNKVHEIIKVVA
;
A
#
# COMPACT_ATOMS: atom_id res chain seq x y z
N MET A 1 8.35 -29.51 6.71
CA MET A 1 8.19 -28.09 6.35
C MET A 1 7.20 -28.03 5.20
N ALA A 2 6.13 -27.25 5.32
CA ALA A 2 5.14 -27.14 4.26
C ALA A 2 5.77 -26.46 3.02
N PRO A 3 5.36 -26.79 1.78
CA PRO A 3 5.93 -26.20 0.56
C PRO A 3 5.95 -24.66 0.53
N VAL A 4 4.95 -24.03 1.15
CA VAL A 4 4.82 -22.57 1.27
C VAL A 4 5.91 -21.99 2.18
N GLU A 5 6.18 -22.63 3.32
CA GLU A 5 7.23 -22.20 4.27
C GLU A 5 8.60 -22.24 3.61
N TYR A 6 8.86 -23.24 2.77
CA TYR A 6 10.12 -23.36 2.04
C TYR A 6 10.28 -22.25 0.99
N ALA A 7 9.22 -21.95 0.22
CA ALA A 7 9.23 -20.88 -0.78
C ALA A 7 9.43 -19.50 -0.13
N VAL A 8 8.74 -19.26 0.99
CA VAL A 8 8.92 -18.06 1.82
C VAL A 8 10.36 -17.97 2.33
N ALA A 9 10.88 -19.02 2.95
CA ALA A 9 12.23 -19.01 3.51
C ALA A 9 13.32 -18.85 2.43
N ALA A 10 13.13 -19.44 1.24
CA ALA A 10 14.05 -19.26 0.10
C ALA A 10 14.04 -17.81 -0.40
N THR A 11 12.86 -17.20 -0.49
CA THR A 11 12.69 -15.79 -0.87
C THR A 11 13.40 -14.86 0.11
N VAL A 12 13.22 -15.10 1.41
CA VAL A 12 13.89 -14.37 2.49
C VAL A 12 15.42 -14.47 2.40
N ARG A 13 15.94 -15.66 2.10
CA ARG A 13 17.39 -15.87 1.93
C ARG A 13 17.94 -15.12 0.71
N MET A 14 17.25 -15.18 -0.43
CA MET A 14 17.63 -14.45 -1.64
C MET A 14 17.62 -12.94 -1.42
N TRP A 15 16.62 -12.42 -0.70
CA TRP A 15 16.53 -11.01 -0.35
C TRP A 15 17.75 -10.52 0.44
N LYS A 16 18.09 -11.23 1.52
CA LYS A 16 19.24 -10.88 2.37
C LYS A 16 20.56 -10.88 1.59
N ALA A 17 20.68 -11.72 0.56
CA ALA A 17 21.90 -11.86 -0.24
C ALA A 17 22.03 -10.80 -1.36
N ILE A 18 20.94 -10.47 -2.07
CA ILE A 18 21.01 -9.71 -3.33
C ILE A 18 20.37 -8.32 -3.18
N GLY A 19 19.12 -8.24 -2.70
CA GLY A 19 18.36 -6.99 -2.66
C GLY A 19 18.99 -5.95 -1.75
N ARG A 20 19.49 -6.38 -0.58
CA ARG A 20 20.11 -5.48 0.41
C ARG A 20 21.33 -4.75 -0.14
N ASN A 21 22.22 -5.41 -0.88
CA ASN A 21 23.44 -4.78 -1.41
C ASN A 21 23.15 -3.78 -2.52
N GLN A 22 22.22 -4.09 -3.44
CA GLN A 22 21.83 -3.19 -4.51
C GLN A 22 21.16 -1.93 -3.95
N LEU A 23 20.26 -2.08 -2.98
CA LEU A 23 19.60 -0.96 -2.31
C LEU A 23 20.60 -0.08 -1.53
N LEU A 24 21.50 -0.68 -0.74
CA LEU A 24 22.49 0.09 0.01
C LEU A 24 23.47 0.86 -0.91
N GLY A 25 23.72 0.38 -2.13
CA GLY A 25 24.60 1.04 -3.09
C GLY A 25 23.98 2.20 -3.87
N SER A 26 22.65 2.24 -4.03
CA SER A 26 21.96 3.20 -4.93
C SER A 26 20.85 4.02 -4.27
N THR A 27 20.69 3.93 -2.95
CA THR A 27 19.67 4.69 -2.19
C THR A 27 20.30 5.40 -1.00
N VAL A 28 19.63 6.44 -0.53
CA VAL A 28 20.12 7.28 0.57
C VAL A 28 19.29 7.00 1.82
N ARG A 29 19.93 6.55 2.89
CA ARG A 29 19.26 6.21 4.16
C ARG A 29 18.72 7.45 4.86
N VAL A 30 17.48 7.42 5.32
CA VAL A 30 16.91 8.46 6.20
C VAL A 30 17.36 8.22 7.64
N THR A 31 17.84 9.28 8.30
CA THR A 31 18.26 9.29 9.71
C THR A 31 17.94 10.64 10.33
N GLU A 32 18.09 10.79 11.65
CA GLU A 32 17.98 12.10 12.31
C GLU A 32 18.92 13.15 11.71
N ARG A 33 20.09 12.74 11.21
CA ARG A 33 21.07 13.65 10.59
C ARG A 33 20.83 13.88 9.10
N GLN A 34 20.12 12.96 8.44
CA GLN A 34 19.94 12.94 7.00
C GLN A 34 18.46 12.81 6.68
N PHE A 35 17.88 13.92 6.20
CA PHE A 35 16.44 14.10 6.02
C PHE A 35 15.65 14.03 7.35
N PRO A 36 15.98 14.87 8.35
CA PRO A 36 15.35 14.87 9.68
C PRO A 36 13.82 14.96 9.62
N ARG A 37 13.28 15.71 8.65
CA ARG A 37 11.84 15.82 8.39
C ARG A 37 11.21 14.47 8.08
N LEU A 38 11.76 13.71 7.12
CA LEU A 38 11.25 12.38 6.77
C LEU A 38 11.45 11.38 7.91
N HIS A 39 12.56 11.49 8.65
CA HIS A 39 12.78 10.68 9.83
C HIS A 39 11.70 10.89 10.89
N ALA A 40 11.34 12.15 11.18
CA ALA A 40 10.29 12.48 12.13
C ALA A 40 8.92 11.91 11.71
N LEU A 41 8.55 12.02 10.43
CA LEU A 41 7.31 11.42 9.91
C LEU A 41 7.31 9.89 10.03
N ASN A 42 8.47 9.25 9.77
CA ASN A 42 8.64 7.81 9.92
C ASN A 42 8.44 7.35 11.37
N VAL A 43 9.08 8.05 12.32
CA VAL A 43 8.90 7.81 13.76
C VAL A 43 7.44 7.99 14.16
N GLN A 44 6.84 9.14 13.80
CA GLN A 44 5.44 9.45 14.11
C GLN A 44 4.49 8.35 13.62
N SER A 45 4.67 7.87 12.39
CA SER A 45 3.83 6.81 11.85
C SER A 45 4.05 5.46 12.55
N SER A 46 5.29 5.13 12.91
CA SER A 46 5.59 3.89 13.62
C SER A 46 5.01 3.88 15.05
N GLU A 47 5.07 5.02 15.74
CA GLU A 47 4.46 5.20 17.07
C GLU A 47 2.93 5.06 17.00
N ALA A 48 2.29 5.68 16.00
CA ALA A 48 0.84 5.62 15.82
C ALA A 48 0.33 4.18 15.58
N LEU A 49 1.13 3.31 14.97
CA LEU A 49 0.78 1.91 14.72
C LEU A 49 1.41 0.92 15.73
N GLY A 50 2.18 1.41 16.70
CA GLY A 50 2.79 0.59 17.74
C GLY A 50 3.79 -0.43 17.22
N ILE A 51 4.57 -0.09 16.19
CA ILE A 51 5.61 -0.96 15.63
C ILE A 51 7.00 -0.33 15.80
N PRO A 52 8.09 -1.12 15.80
CA PRO A 52 9.44 -0.56 15.72
C PRO A 52 9.60 0.29 14.47
N THR A 53 10.27 1.44 14.59
CA THR A 53 10.53 2.31 13.44
C THR A 53 11.40 1.58 12.40
N PRO A 54 10.85 1.24 11.22
CA PRO A 54 11.62 0.56 10.19
C PRO A 54 12.63 1.52 9.58
N THR A 55 13.66 0.94 8.95
CA THR A 55 14.61 1.78 8.21
C THR A 55 13.90 2.37 6.99
N LEU A 56 14.14 3.65 6.71
CA LEU A 56 13.61 4.34 5.54
C LEU A 56 14.75 4.74 4.61
N TYR A 57 14.55 4.58 3.31
CA TYR A 57 15.48 4.98 2.25
C TYR A 57 14.77 5.86 1.23
N VAL A 58 15.53 6.76 0.61
CA VAL A 58 15.08 7.54 -0.56
C VAL A 58 15.89 7.10 -1.78
N GLY A 59 15.19 6.76 -2.87
CA GLY A 59 15.78 6.30 -4.12
C GLY A 59 15.43 7.18 -5.32
N GLN A 60 16.29 7.20 -6.34
CA GLN A 60 16.01 7.88 -7.60
C GLN A 60 15.05 7.03 -8.44
N ASN A 61 13.86 7.54 -8.70
CA ASN A 61 12.89 6.95 -9.62
C ASN A 61 11.86 8.02 -10.04
N PRO A 62 11.54 8.16 -11.34
CA PRO A 62 10.57 9.16 -11.80
C PRO A 62 9.11 8.82 -11.43
N HIS A 63 8.80 7.58 -11.07
CA HIS A 63 7.43 7.17 -10.72
C HIS A 63 7.10 7.47 -9.26
N LEU A 64 5.89 7.97 -8.99
CA LEU A 64 5.39 8.16 -7.64
C LEU A 64 5.16 6.81 -7.00
N ASN A 65 6.04 6.42 -6.07
CA ASN A 65 5.92 5.13 -5.40
C ASN A 65 6.66 5.12 -4.06
N ALA A 66 6.17 4.26 -3.18
CA ALA A 66 6.86 3.79 -1.99
C ALA A 66 6.66 2.27 -1.89
N GLY A 67 7.51 1.58 -1.16
CA GLY A 67 7.30 0.16 -0.96
C GLY A 67 8.06 -0.38 0.24
N THR A 68 7.41 -1.33 0.91
CA THR A 68 7.96 -2.07 2.04
C THR A 68 8.58 -3.38 1.56
N PHE A 69 9.81 -3.62 1.97
CA PHE A 69 10.55 -4.82 1.59
C PHE A 69 11.20 -5.48 2.80
N GLY A 70 11.45 -6.78 2.67
CA GLY A 70 12.23 -7.56 3.63
C GLY A 70 11.46 -8.66 4.33
N THR A 71 11.74 -8.86 5.60
CA THR A 71 11.11 -9.89 6.44
C THR A 71 10.33 -9.26 7.58
N SER A 72 9.47 -10.05 8.24
CA SER A 72 8.80 -9.62 9.47
C SER A 72 9.76 -9.02 10.50
N ASP A 73 10.98 -9.58 10.62
CA ASP A 73 11.97 -9.13 11.62
C ASP A 73 12.99 -8.11 11.10
N ASP A 74 13.01 -7.83 9.79
CA ASP A 74 14.02 -6.97 9.14
C ASP A 74 13.40 -6.37 7.88
N SER A 75 12.48 -5.43 8.11
CA SER A 75 11.77 -4.70 7.08
C SER A 75 12.30 -3.28 6.95
N PHE A 76 12.21 -2.74 5.74
CA PHE A 76 12.49 -1.34 5.46
C PHE A 76 11.56 -0.81 4.40
N ILE A 77 11.48 0.52 4.33
CA ILE A 77 10.66 1.25 3.37
C ILE A 77 11.60 1.96 2.39
N LEU A 78 11.30 1.88 1.10
CA LEU A 78 11.92 2.69 0.06
C LEU A 78 10.90 3.67 -0.49
N VAL A 79 11.20 4.97 -0.42
CA VAL A 79 10.38 6.03 -1.02
C VAL A 79 11.11 6.59 -2.23
N ASN A 80 10.41 6.74 -3.35
CA ASN A 80 10.97 7.39 -4.52
C ASN A 80 11.05 8.91 -4.32
N GLY A 81 12.15 9.53 -4.76
CA GLY A 81 12.33 10.98 -4.67
C GLY A 81 11.19 11.77 -5.32
N SER A 82 10.63 11.29 -6.42
CA SER A 82 9.45 11.90 -7.08
C SER A 82 8.21 11.95 -6.19
N LEU A 83 7.99 10.96 -5.32
CA LEU A 83 6.90 10.99 -4.35
C LEU A 83 7.12 12.11 -3.33
N VAL A 84 8.35 12.22 -2.80
CA VAL A 84 8.74 13.30 -1.88
C VAL A 84 8.53 14.67 -2.51
N ASP A 85 8.77 14.80 -3.81
CA ASP A 85 8.57 16.07 -4.54
C ASP A 85 7.09 16.42 -4.76
N HIS A 86 6.20 15.43 -4.85
CA HIS A 86 4.78 15.63 -5.20
C HIS A 86 3.86 15.69 -3.97
N PHE A 87 4.29 15.12 -2.84
CA PHE A 87 3.49 14.93 -1.65
C PHE A 87 3.92 15.91 -0.55
N ASN A 88 2.94 16.50 0.13
CA ASN A 88 3.21 17.27 1.35
C ASN A 88 3.40 16.33 2.56
N ASP A 89 3.83 16.87 3.70
CA ASP A 89 4.16 16.09 4.90
C ASP A 89 3.01 15.21 5.41
N LYS A 90 1.75 15.68 5.34
CA LYS A 90 0.61 14.87 5.76
C LYS A 90 0.34 13.73 4.79
N GLU A 91 0.49 13.97 3.49
CA GLU A 91 0.34 12.94 2.47
C GLU A 91 1.48 11.92 2.53
N ILE A 92 2.71 12.35 2.81
CA ILE A 92 3.84 11.45 3.08
C ILE A 92 3.58 10.62 4.33
N LEU A 93 3.04 11.24 5.40
CA LEU A 93 2.69 10.54 6.62
C LEU A 93 1.63 9.45 6.38
N ASP A 94 0.63 9.73 5.54
CA ASP A 94 -0.37 8.75 5.10
C ASP A 94 0.26 7.58 4.32
N VAL A 95 1.16 7.88 3.37
CA VAL A 95 1.93 6.86 2.63
C VAL A 95 2.77 6.02 3.59
N LEU A 96 3.47 6.63 4.54
CA LEU A 96 4.24 5.90 5.54
C LEU A 96 3.31 5.04 6.41
N GLY A 97 2.14 5.54 6.81
CA GLY A 97 1.16 4.76 7.55
C GLY A 97 0.66 3.54 6.78
N HIS A 98 0.47 3.67 5.47
CA HIS A 98 0.15 2.56 4.58
C HIS A 98 1.29 1.51 4.56
N GLU A 99 2.53 1.93 4.33
CA GLU A 99 3.70 1.04 4.30
C GLU A 99 3.94 0.34 5.66
N HIS A 100 3.82 1.09 6.75
CA HIS A 100 3.85 0.53 8.10
C HIS A 100 2.71 -0.46 8.36
N GLY A 101 1.53 -0.25 7.75
CA GLY A 101 0.42 -1.20 7.76
C GLY A 101 0.81 -2.57 7.20
N HIS A 102 1.65 -2.63 6.16
CA HIS A 102 2.18 -3.90 5.66
C HIS A 102 3.07 -4.60 6.67
N ILE A 103 3.88 -3.84 7.43
CA ILE A 103 4.75 -4.39 8.47
C ILE A 103 3.91 -4.91 9.64
N GLN A 104 3.00 -4.07 10.17
CA GLN A 104 2.12 -4.38 11.30
C GLN A 104 1.31 -5.66 11.06
N ASN A 105 0.84 -5.88 9.82
CA ASN A 105 0.01 -7.03 9.45
C ASN A 105 0.80 -8.19 8.83
N ASN A 106 2.14 -8.18 8.91
CA ASN A 106 3.02 -9.23 8.35
C ASN A 106 2.82 -9.49 6.84
N HIS A 107 2.42 -8.47 6.09
CA HIS A 107 2.20 -8.59 4.65
C HIS A 107 3.50 -8.70 3.84
N VAL A 108 4.60 -8.17 4.38
CA VAL A 108 5.90 -8.01 3.68
C VAL A 108 6.42 -9.30 3.08
N VAL A 109 6.28 -10.42 3.80
CA VAL A 109 6.77 -11.73 3.37
C VAL A 109 6.01 -12.23 2.14
N TYR A 110 4.70 -12.01 2.09
CA TYR A 110 3.83 -12.42 0.99
C TYR A 110 4.01 -11.51 -0.23
N MET A 111 4.18 -10.20 -0.02
CA MET A 111 4.50 -9.24 -1.09
C MET A 111 5.84 -9.55 -1.75
N THR A 112 6.86 -9.80 -0.93
CA THR A 112 8.20 -10.19 -1.40
C THR A 112 8.11 -11.51 -2.16
N THR A 113 7.39 -12.50 -1.64
CA THR A 113 7.15 -13.78 -2.32
C THR A 113 6.44 -13.60 -3.68
N LEU A 114 5.42 -12.74 -3.76
CA LEU A 114 4.72 -12.44 -5.02
C LEU A 114 5.64 -11.78 -6.05
N TYR A 115 6.48 -10.82 -5.62
CA TYR A 115 7.45 -10.15 -6.48
C TYR A 115 8.40 -11.16 -7.12
N PHE A 116 8.97 -12.07 -6.33
CA PHE A 116 9.91 -13.07 -6.84
C PHE A 116 9.23 -14.19 -7.65
N LEU A 117 8.04 -14.64 -7.24
CA LEU A 117 7.24 -15.58 -8.03
C LEU A 117 6.91 -15.01 -9.41
N THR A 118 6.67 -13.69 -9.48
CA THR A 118 6.32 -13.00 -10.71
C THR A 118 7.51 -12.75 -11.62
N ASN A 119 8.66 -12.35 -11.06
CA ASN A 119 9.80 -11.87 -11.84
C ASN A 119 10.90 -12.92 -12.02
N VAL A 120 11.02 -13.92 -11.14
CA VAL A 120 12.10 -14.93 -11.18
C VAL A 120 11.59 -16.32 -11.56
N VAL A 121 10.44 -16.74 -11.04
CA VAL A 121 9.93 -18.12 -11.23
C VAL A 121 9.17 -18.32 -12.56
N ASN A 122 8.69 -17.24 -13.19
CA ASN A 122 8.01 -17.29 -14.48
C ASN A 122 8.85 -17.95 -15.60
N ALA A 123 10.17 -18.01 -15.44
CA ALA A 123 11.07 -18.65 -16.40
C ALA A 123 11.06 -20.20 -16.37
N PHE A 124 10.58 -20.86 -15.29
CA PHE A 124 10.78 -22.31 -15.11
C PHE A 124 9.54 -23.14 -14.72
N VAL A 125 8.47 -22.54 -14.16
CA VAL A 125 7.34 -23.33 -13.56
C VAL A 125 5.94 -22.74 -13.83
N GLY A 126 5.80 -21.90 -14.87
CA GLY A 126 4.71 -20.93 -15.02
C GLY A 126 3.26 -21.43 -14.90
N TRP A 127 2.93 -22.65 -15.35
CA TRP A 127 1.53 -23.10 -15.39
C TRP A 127 1.00 -23.64 -14.05
N PHE A 128 1.82 -24.37 -13.28
CA PHE A 128 1.39 -24.96 -12.00
C PHE A 128 1.26 -23.94 -10.87
N ALA A 129 2.03 -22.85 -10.93
CA ALA A 129 1.98 -21.78 -9.94
C ALA A 129 0.85 -20.75 -10.20
N TYR A 130 0.17 -20.83 -11.35
CA TYR A 130 -0.78 -19.81 -11.77
C TYR A 130 -2.01 -19.66 -10.85
N PRO A 131 -2.69 -20.74 -10.40
CA PRO A 131 -3.80 -20.60 -9.45
C PRO A 131 -3.36 -19.98 -8.12
N ALA A 132 -2.20 -20.41 -7.59
CA ALA A 132 -1.62 -19.85 -6.38
C ALA A 132 -1.27 -18.36 -6.55
N ARG A 133 -0.77 -17.97 -7.73
CA ARG A 133 -0.50 -16.58 -8.08
C ARG A 133 -1.78 -15.74 -8.12
N ILE A 134 -2.85 -16.21 -8.76
CA ILE A 134 -4.14 -15.50 -8.79
C ILE A 134 -4.69 -15.32 -7.36
N ALA A 135 -4.63 -16.36 -6.54
CA ALA A 135 -5.04 -16.29 -5.14
C ALA A 135 -4.19 -15.30 -4.33
N LEU A 136 -2.87 -15.32 -4.51
CA LEU A 136 -1.96 -14.40 -3.83
C LEU A 136 -2.14 -12.94 -4.29
N MET A 137 -2.43 -12.69 -5.58
CA MET A 137 -2.79 -11.36 -6.07
C MET A 137 -4.14 -10.89 -5.53
N ALA A 138 -5.12 -11.78 -5.40
CA ALA A 138 -6.40 -11.45 -4.78
C ALA A 138 -6.23 -11.10 -3.29
N TRP A 139 -5.41 -11.87 -2.57
CA TRP A 139 -5.04 -11.56 -1.18
C TRP A 139 -4.27 -10.24 -1.08
N SER A 140 -3.30 -9.99 -1.97
CA SER A 140 -2.53 -8.74 -2.06
C SER A 140 -3.44 -7.53 -2.16
N ARG A 141 -4.42 -7.57 -3.08
CA ARG A 141 -5.39 -6.47 -3.25
C ARG A 141 -6.23 -6.20 -2.00
N ARG A 142 -6.51 -7.21 -1.17
CA ARG A 142 -7.19 -7.00 0.12
C ARG A 142 -6.25 -6.43 1.16
N ALA A 143 -4.98 -6.85 1.16
CA ALA A 143 -3.94 -6.30 2.03
C ALA A 143 -3.76 -4.80 1.79
N GLU A 144 -3.83 -4.32 0.55
CA GLU A 144 -3.82 -2.89 0.21
C GLU A 144 -4.91 -2.10 0.94
N ILE A 145 -6.13 -2.65 1.05
CA ILE A 145 -7.24 -1.99 1.75
C ILE A 145 -6.99 -1.91 3.26
N THR A 146 -6.41 -2.97 3.85
CA THR A 146 -5.98 -2.94 5.24
C THR A 146 -4.92 -1.85 5.46
N CYS A 147 -3.97 -1.70 4.53
CA CYS A 147 -2.93 -0.69 4.62
C CYS A 147 -3.46 0.73 4.38
N ASP A 148 -4.46 0.92 3.50
CA ASP A 148 -5.16 2.20 3.34
C ASP A 148 -5.82 2.65 4.66
N ARG A 149 -6.44 1.71 5.39
CA ARG A 149 -6.98 1.98 6.73
C ARG A 149 -5.89 2.40 7.70
N ALA A 150 -4.72 1.76 7.65
CA ALA A 150 -3.57 2.13 8.49
C ALA A 150 -3.07 3.55 8.19
N GLY A 151 -2.89 3.90 6.91
CA GLY A 151 -2.55 5.27 6.48
C GLY A 151 -3.53 6.31 7.04
N LEU A 152 -4.83 6.05 6.84
CA LEU A 152 -5.89 6.93 7.33
C LEU A 152 -5.94 7.02 8.87
N LEU A 153 -5.67 5.93 9.60
CA LEU A 153 -5.59 5.96 11.07
C LEU A 153 -4.40 6.77 11.60
N VAL A 154 -3.30 6.80 10.85
CA VAL A 154 -2.11 7.59 11.19
C VAL A 154 -2.36 9.08 10.93
N VAL A 155 -2.84 9.44 9.73
CA VAL A 155 -3.01 10.85 9.35
C VAL A 155 -4.29 11.48 9.89
N LYS A 156 -5.33 10.67 10.13
CA LYS A 156 -6.65 11.08 10.68
C LYS A 156 -7.35 12.18 9.88
N ASP A 157 -7.08 12.25 8.58
CA ASP A 157 -7.63 13.23 7.66
C ASP A 157 -7.98 12.57 6.32
N LEU A 158 -9.26 12.19 6.17
CA LEU A 158 -9.76 11.52 4.97
C LEU A 158 -9.44 12.28 3.67
N PRO A 159 -9.61 13.61 3.58
CA PRO A 159 -9.22 14.37 2.38
C PRO A 159 -7.75 14.19 2.01
N THR A 160 -6.84 14.09 2.98
CA THR A 160 -5.41 13.83 2.71
C THR A 160 -5.19 12.46 2.10
N SER A 161 -5.75 11.38 2.66
CA SER A 161 -5.59 10.04 2.10
C SER A 161 -6.19 9.92 0.69
N MET A 162 -7.37 10.53 0.46
CA MET A 162 -7.98 10.55 -0.88
C MET A 162 -7.14 11.33 -1.89
N ARG A 163 -6.62 12.51 -1.53
CA ARG A 163 -5.71 13.29 -2.39
C ARG A 163 -4.44 12.52 -2.71
N GLY A 164 -3.84 11.83 -1.73
CA GLY A 164 -2.65 10.99 -1.94
C GLY A 164 -2.89 9.94 -3.01
N LEU A 165 -3.98 9.18 -2.89
CA LEU A 165 -4.38 8.19 -3.89
C LEU A 165 -4.62 8.80 -5.29
N MET A 166 -5.28 9.96 -5.35
CA MET A 166 -5.50 10.68 -6.60
C MET A 166 -4.19 11.14 -7.26
N LYS A 167 -3.23 11.61 -6.46
CA LYS A 167 -1.90 11.99 -6.95
C LYS A 167 -1.13 10.79 -7.53
N LEU A 168 -1.26 9.60 -6.95
CA LEU A 168 -0.70 8.37 -7.50
C LEU A 168 -1.32 7.99 -8.85
N ALA A 169 -2.63 8.21 -9.04
CA ALA A 169 -3.31 7.97 -10.30
C ALA A 169 -2.87 8.95 -11.40
N LEU A 170 -2.73 10.23 -11.06
CA LEU A 170 -2.57 11.32 -12.03
C LEU A 170 -1.10 11.67 -12.33
N GLY A 171 -0.24 11.74 -11.32
CA GLY A 171 1.17 12.07 -11.49
C GLY A 171 1.50 13.49 -11.98
N SER A 172 0.53 14.42 -12.05
CA SER A 172 0.73 15.77 -12.62
C SER A 172 0.51 16.88 -11.60
N LYS A 173 1.60 17.53 -11.15
CA LYS A 173 1.54 18.70 -10.25
C LYS A 173 0.67 19.84 -10.76
N LYS A 174 0.58 20.00 -12.08
CA LYS A 174 -0.19 21.09 -12.72
C LYS A 174 -1.70 20.86 -12.62
N LEU A 175 -2.14 19.61 -12.50
CA LEU A 175 -3.55 19.24 -12.58
C LEU A 175 -4.14 18.86 -11.22
N TYR A 176 -3.35 18.82 -10.14
CA TYR A 176 -3.83 18.38 -8.82
C TYR A 176 -4.96 19.24 -8.27
N GLU A 177 -4.92 20.56 -8.48
CA GLU A 177 -5.95 21.49 -7.99
C GLU A 177 -7.21 21.49 -8.87
N GLU A 178 -7.12 20.99 -10.10
CA GLU A 178 -8.23 20.88 -11.05
C GLU A 178 -8.92 19.51 -10.98
N LEU A 179 -8.32 18.55 -10.27
CA LEU A 179 -8.81 17.19 -10.24
C LEU A 179 -10.03 17.06 -9.32
N ASP A 180 -11.19 16.82 -9.93
CA ASP A 180 -12.44 16.56 -9.23
C ASP A 180 -12.56 15.07 -8.85
N LEU A 181 -12.72 14.79 -7.56
CA LEU A 181 -12.82 13.42 -7.07
C LEU A 181 -14.13 12.76 -7.47
N ASP A 182 -15.25 13.49 -7.44
CA ASP A 182 -16.56 12.90 -7.70
C ASP A 182 -16.69 12.58 -9.19
N ALA A 183 -16.23 13.45 -10.08
CA ALA A 183 -16.11 13.16 -11.51
C ALA A 183 -15.22 11.93 -11.80
N TYR A 184 -14.11 11.78 -11.06
CA TYR A 184 -13.25 10.60 -11.20
C TYR A 184 -13.91 9.30 -10.72
N LEU A 185 -14.74 9.37 -9.68
CA LEU A 185 -15.52 8.23 -9.20
C LEU A 185 -16.67 7.88 -10.16
N GLU A 186 -17.34 8.88 -10.74
CA GLU A 186 -18.37 8.68 -11.77
C GLU A 186 -17.80 8.01 -13.02
N GLN A 187 -16.60 8.43 -13.48
CA GLN A 187 -15.90 7.78 -14.60
C GLN A 187 -15.71 6.28 -14.36
N TYR A 188 -15.47 5.86 -13.11
CA TYR A 188 -15.30 4.46 -12.79
C TYR A 188 -16.61 3.66 -12.94
N ASP A 189 -17.76 4.27 -12.67
CA ASP A 189 -19.07 3.62 -12.80
C ASP A 189 -19.42 3.31 -14.26
N ASP A 190 -19.01 4.15 -15.20
CA ASP A 190 -19.15 3.88 -16.64
C ASP A 190 -18.38 2.62 -17.08
N GLY A 191 -17.21 2.40 -16.48
CA GLY A 191 -16.34 1.25 -16.76
C GLY A 191 -16.82 -0.08 -16.17
N LYS A 192 -17.71 -0.06 -15.15
CA LYS A 192 -18.16 -1.28 -14.43
C LYS A 192 -18.93 -2.28 -15.31
N LYS A 193 -19.50 -1.83 -16.42
CA LYS A 193 -20.42 -2.63 -17.27
C LYS A 193 -19.69 -3.49 -18.32
N GLY A 194 -18.38 -3.29 -18.52
CA GLY A 194 -17.60 -3.99 -19.55
C GLY A 194 -16.87 -5.24 -19.06
N ILE A 195 -16.52 -6.14 -19.99
CA ILE A 195 -15.67 -7.32 -19.72
C ILE A 195 -14.27 -6.94 -19.21
N GLY A 196 -13.85 -5.69 -19.42
CA GLY A 196 -12.57 -5.13 -18.97
C GLY A 196 -12.36 -5.17 -17.46
N ARG A 197 -13.41 -5.33 -16.63
CA ARG A 197 -13.25 -5.54 -15.17
C ARG A 197 -12.34 -6.71 -14.82
N ILE A 198 -12.22 -7.72 -15.70
CA ILE A 198 -11.38 -8.89 -15.46
C ILE A 198 -9.88 -8.55 -15.49
N THR A 199 -9.47 -7.44 -16.11
CA THR A 199 -8.05 -7.04 -16.17
C THR A 199 -7.51 -6.69 -14.80
N GLU A 200 -8.37 -6.27 -13.87
CA GLU A 200 -8.00 -5.99 -12.48
C GLU A 200 -7.53 -7.25 -11.72
N LEU A 201 -7.90 -8.47 -12.18
CA LEU A 201 -7.34 -9.71 -11.62
C LEU A 201 -5.82 -9.75 -11.70
N PHE A 202 -5.26 -9.08 -12.70
CA PHE A 202 -3.83 -9.02 -12.99
C PHE A 202 -3.16 -7.73 -12.51
N ALA A 203 -3.93 -6.80 -11.94
CA ALA A 203 -3.40 -5.58 -11.35
C ALA A 203 -2.73 -5.89 -10.00
N SER A 204 -1.61 -5.22 -9.73
CA SER A 204 -0.89 -5.30 -8.45
C SER A 204 -1.70 -4.71 -7.30
N HIS A 205 -2.47 -3.67 -7.57
CA HIS A 205 -3.30 -2.95 -6.60
C HIS A 205 -4.74 -2.89 -7.10
N PRO A 206 -5.76 -2.78 -6.20
CA PRO A 206 -7.09 -2.37 -6.61
C PRO A 206 -7.03 -1.01 -7.32
N TYR A 207 -7.93 -0.78 -8.27
CA TYR A 207 -8.01 0.54 -8.90
C TYR A 207 -8.30 1.63 -7.88
N VAL A 208 -7.68 2.80 -8.09
CA VAL A 208 -7.76 3.93 -7.17
C VAL A 208 -9.20 4.31 -6.76
N PRO A 209 -10.20 4.36 -7.67
CA PRO A 209 -11.58 4.62 -7.30
C PRO A 209 -12.12 3.66 -6.23
N LYS A 210 -11.77 2.36 -6.31
CA LYS A 210 -12.17 1.37 -5.29
C LYS A 210 -11.51 1.60 -3.95
N ARG A 211 -10.23 1.95 -3.94
CA ARG A 211 -9.49 2.30 -2.71
C ARG A 211 -10.11 3.53 -2.04
N VAL A 212 -10.45 4.55 -2.83
CA VAL A 212 -11.16 5.75 -2.33
C VAL A 212 -12.53 5.40 -1.75
N MET A 213 -13.34 4.60 -2.45
CA MET A 213 -14.65 4.16 -1.94
C MET A 213 -14.52 3.35 -0.64
N ALA A 214 -13.51 2.47 -0.55
CA ALA A 214 -13.24 1.68 0.64
C ALA A 214 -12.76 2.55 1.83
N LEU A 215 -11.93 3.55 1.58
CA LEU A 215 -11.52 4.55 2.58
C LEU A 215 -12.70 5.38 3.09
N LYS A 216 -13.56 5.86 2.18
CA LYS A 216 -14.81 6.56 2.55
C LYS A 216 -15.65 5.67 3.47
N ALA A 217 -15.87 4.41 3.11
CA ALA A 217 -16.62 3.45 3.95
C ALA A 217 -15.96 3.20 5.32
N PHE A 218 -14.64 3.13 5.40
CA PHE A 218 -13.93 2.98 6.68
C PHE A 218 -14.03 4.23 7.55
N SER A 219 -13.97 5.42 6.95
CA SER A 219 -14.09 6.69 7.68
C SER A 219 -15.45 6.90 8.35
N GLU A 220 -16.48 6.19 7.90
CA GLU A 220 -17.83 6.20 8.47
C GLU A 220 -17.95 5.30 9.72
N THR A 221 -16.93 4.49 10.02
CA THR A 221 -16.98 3.54 11.13
C THR A 221 -16.85 4.23 12.48
N ALA A 222 -17.50 3.65 13.50
CA ALA A 222 -17.32 4.10 14.88
C ALA A 222 -15.85 3.99 15.34
N LEU A 223 -15.11 2.98 14.84
CA LEU A 223 -13.69 2.78 15.11
C LEU A 223 -12.86 3.98 14.65
N TYR A 224 -12.96 4.34 13.36
CA TYR A 224 -12.19 5.47 12.82
C TYR A 224 -12.63 6.78 13.45
N ARG A 225 -13.95 7.02 13.56
CA ARG A 225 -14.47 8.27 14.12
C ARG A 225 -13.98 8.50 15.55
N LYS A 226 -13.93 7.45 16.37
CA LYS A 226 -13.31 7.51 17.70
C LYS A 226 -11.81 7.83 17.62
N ALA A 227 -11.06 7.13 16.78
CA ALA A 227 -9.61 7.34 16.62
C ALA A 227 -9.25 8.76 16.12
N ALA A 228 -10.12 9.35 15.28
CA ALA A 228 -9.98 10.68 14.71
C ALA A 228 -10.61 11.80 15.57
N GLY A 229 -11.23 11.48 16.71
CA GLY A 229 -11.86 12.47 17.58
C GLY A 229 -13.17 13.08 17.03
N LEU A 230 -13.85 12.37 16.12
CA LEU A 230 -15.10 12.79 15.47
C LEU A 230 -16.37 12.34 16.23
N GLY A 231 -16.21 11.79 17.43
CA GLY A 231 -17.30 11.34 18.31
C GLY A 231 -17.57 9.83 18.27
N GLU A 232 -18.47 9.40 19.15
CA GLU A 232 -18.88 8.00 19.31
C GLU A 232 -20.16 7.74 18.49
N GLY A 233 -20.08 6.89 17.47
CA GLY A 233 -21.16 6.61 16.52
C GLY A 233 -20.61 6.37 15.12
N GLY A 234 -21.41 5.76 14.25
CA GLY A 234 -20.99 5.33 12.92
C GLY A 234 -21.22 3.84 12.70
N ALA A 235 -20.89 3.36 11.51
CA ALA A 235 -21.04 1.95 11.15
C ALA A 235 -20.12 1.04 12.00
N SER A 236 -20.55 -0.19 12.20
CA SER A 236 -19.70 -1.25 12.73
C SER A 236 -18.60 -1.62 11.72
N MET A 237 -17.54 -2.28 12.21
CA MET A 237 -16.51 -2.82 11.32
C MET A 237 -17.06 -3.94 10.41
N GLU A 238 -18.05 -4.71 10.87
CA GLU A 238 -18.70 -5.74 10.06
C GLU A 238 -19.46 -5.14 8.86
N GLU A 239 -20.26 -4.08 9.09
CA GLU A 239 -20.93 -3.36 8.00
C GLU A 239 -19.93 -2.76 7.01
N CYS A 240 -18.82 -2.19 7.52
CA CYS A 240 -17.74 -1.67 6.69
C CYS A 240 -17.10 -2.77 5.85
N ASP A 241 -16.74 -3.90 6.45
CA ASP A 241 -16.08 -5.00 5.75
C ASP A 241 -16.99 -5.62 4.68
N ASN A 242 -18.30 -5.74 4.95
CA ASN A 242 -19.29 -6.18 3.95
C ASN A 242 -19.38 -5.19 2.77
N LYS A 243 -19.47 -3.88 3.05
CA LYS A 243 -19.50 -2.84 2.01
C LYS A 243 -18.21 -2.82 1.18
N VAL A 244 -17.06 -2.91 1.84
CA VAL A 244 -15.75 -2.96 1.20
C VAL A 244 -15.57 -4.23 0.38
N HIS A 245 -16.07 -5.37 0.85
CA HIS A 245 -16.02 -6.62 0.10
C HIS A 245 -16.68 -6.47 -1.28
N GLU A 246 -17.89 -5.89 -1.32
CA GLU A 246 -18.61 -5.64 -2.57
C GLU A 246 -17.88 -4.65 -3.49
N ILE A 247 -17.26 -3.61 -2.92
CA ILE A 247 -16.47 -2.64 -3.68
C ILE A 247 -15.26 -3.29 -4.37
N ILE A 248 -14.52 -4.15 -3.66
CA ILE A 248 -13.25 -4.70 -4.14
C ILE A 248 -13.39 -6.02 -4.91
N LYS A 249 -14.57 -6.62 -4.89
CA LYS A 249 -14.87 -7.84 -5.64
C LYS A 249 -14.61 -7.61 -7.15
N VAL A 250 -13.80 -8.48 -7.75
CA VAL A 250 -13.43 -8.38 -9.19
C VAL A 250 -14.35 -9.27 -10.05
N VAL A 251 -14.73 -10.44 -9.55
CA VAL A 251 -15.65 -11.40 -10.20
C VAL A 251 -16.84 -11.63 -9.28
N ALA A 252 -18.05 -11.63 -9.85
CA ALA A 252 -19.32 -11.78 -9.13
C ALA A 252 -19.43 -13.13 -8.39
#